data_AF-A0A6P0DWK9-F1
#
_entry.id   AF-A0A6P0DWK9-F1
#
_cell.length_a   1.000
_cell.length_b   1.000
_cell.length_c   1.000
_cell.angle_alpha   90.00
_cell.angle_beta   90.00
_cell.angle_gamma   90.00
#
_symmetry.space_group_name_H-M   'P 1'
#
loop_
_entity.id
_entity.type
_entity.pdbx_description
1 polymer ?
#
loop_
_entity_poly.entity_id
_entity_poly.type
_entity_poly.pdbx_seq_one_letter_code
_entity_poly.pdbx_strand_id
1 'polypeptide(L)'
;NAHGEHFFIPELQRVMGVTALEQSRVIQSNGRASMADEFETEARRHLLDAMQTAREQHAPMLELRAVLHFADHLLERGETARAASLLADVSTRVDLQSGAPDIRRLAVLLHLTHDCRPSTDAHSGQPVMAND
;
A
#
# COMPACT_ATOMS: atom_id res chain seq x y z
N ASN A 1 -16.20 -23.57 -18.14
CA ASN A 1 -15.48 -22.27 -18.12
C ASN A 1 -15.97 -21.35 -16.99
N ALA A 2 -16.10 -21.87 -15.75
CA ALA A 2 -16.63 -21.11 -14.60
C ALA A 2 -15.55 -20.42 -13.74
N HIS A 3 -14.25 -20.64 -14.03
CA HIS A 3 -13.16 -20.08 -13.21
C HIS A 3 -12.69 -18.68 -13.66
N GLY A 4 -13.11 -18.18 -14.82
CA GLY A 4 -12.76 -16.83 -15.27
C GLY A 4 -13.58 -15.71 -14.60
N GLU A 5 -14.82 -16.02 -14.19
CA GLU A 5 -15.76 -15.03 -13.64
C GLU A 5 -15.47 -14.66 -12.17
N HIS A 6 -14.91 -15.58 -11.38
CA HIS A 6 -14.62 -15.32 -9.96
C HIS A 6 -13.54 -14.24 -9.79
N PHE A 7 -12.53 -14.22 -10.64
CA PHE A 7 -11.39 -13.30 -10.53
C PHE A 7 -11.69 -11.86 -11.00
N PHE A 8 -12.89 -11.59 -11.55
CA PHE A 8 -13.22 -10.25 -12.02
C PHE A 8 -13.53 -9.27 -10.89
N ILE A 9 -14.19 -9.74 -9.82
CA ILE A 9 -14.65 -8.88 -8.71
C ILE A 9 -13.49 -8.14 -8.01
N PRO A 10 -12.42 -8.81 -7.52
CA PRO A 10 -11.32 -8.11 -6.88
C PRO A 10 -10.61 -7.13 -7.81
N GLU A 11 -10.52 -7.44 -9.11
CA GLU A 11 -9.91 -6.54 -10.09
C GLU A 11 -10.80 -5.32 -10.37
N LEU A 12 -12.12 -5.51 -10.45
CA LEU A 12 -13.07 -4.40 -10.59
C LEU A 12 -12.99 -3.47 -9.39
N GLN A 13 -13.03 -4.01 -8.17
CA GLN A 13 -12.85 -3.25 -6.94
C GLN A 13 -11.52 -2.49 -6.94
N ARG A 14 -10.42 -3.14 -7.34
CA ARG A 14 -9.11 -2.48 -7.47
C ARG A 14 -9.17 -1.29 -8.42
N VAL A 15 -9.74 -1.47 -9.61
CA VAL A 15 -9.86 -0.40 -10.62
C VAL A 15 -10.72 0.76 -10.10
N MET A 16 -11.83 0.48 -9.43
CA MET A 16 -12.67 1.51 -8.80
C MET A 16 -11.87 2.31 -7.75
N GLY A 17 -11.09 1.61 -6.92
CA GLY A 17 -10.24 2.23 -5.91
C GLY A 17 -9.18 3.15 -6.52
N VAL A 18 -8.44 2.68 -7.53
CA VAL A 18 -7.42 3.49 -8.23
C VAL A 18 -8.04 4.71 -8.89
N THR A 19 -9.19 4.53 -9.56
CA THR A 19 -9.92 5.64 -10.21
C THR A 19 -10.33 6.71 -9.20
N ALA A 20 -10.83 6.28 -8.03
CA ALA A 20 -11.21 7.21 -6.97
C ALA A 20 -9.99 7.94 -6.36
N LEU A 21 -8.82 7.30 -6.23
CA LEU A 21 -7.58 8.00 -5.84
C LEU A 21 -7.18 9.07 -6.86
N GLU A 22 -7.25 8.76 -8.15
CA GLU A 22 -6.95 9.71 -9.21
C GLU A 22 -7.93 10.90 -9.19
N GLN A 23 -9.22 10.64 -8.98
CA GLN A 23 -10.23 11.69 -8.81
C GLN A 23 -9.97 12.55 -7.58
N SER A 24 -9.63 11.94 -6.45
CA SER A 24 -9.23 12.65 -5.23
C SER A 24 -8.06 13.61 -5.49
N ARG A 25 -7.00 13.16 -6.16
CA ARG A 25 -5.83 13.98 -6.52
C ARG A 25 -6.21 15.16 -7.43
N VAL A 26 -7.02 14.91 -8.46
CA VAL A 26 -7.49 15.96 -9.37
C VAL A 26 -8.33 17.00 -8.62
N ILE A 27 -9.26 16.56 -7.77
CA ILE A 27 -10.16 17.45 -7.01
C ILE A 27 -9.39 18.24 -5.95
N GLN A 28 -8.41 17.61 -5.30
CA GLN A 28 -7.50 18.27 -4.35
C GLN A 28 -6.70 19.38 -5.05
N SER A 29 -6.16 19.12 -6.25
CA SER A 29 -5.45 20.13 -7.04
C SER A 29 -6.33 21.32 -7.44
N ASN A 30 -7.65 21.13 -7.49
CA ASN A 30 -8.65 22.16 -7.77
C ASN A 30 -9.17 22.88 -6.51
N GLY A 31 -8.55 22.66 -5.35
CA GLY A 31 -8.87 23.35 -4.08
C GLY A 31 -10.14 22.87 -3.38
N ARG A 32 -10.69 21.71 -3.77
CA ARG A 32 -11.94 21.16 -3.20
C ARG A 32 -11.65 20.05 -2.19
N ALA A 33 -11.00 20.41 -1.07
CA ALA A 33 -10.48 19.45 -0.09
C ALA A 33 -11.53 18.44 0.43
N SER A 34 -12.71 18.90 0.88
CA SER A 34 -13.75 18.01 1.41
C SER A 34 -14.19 16.94 0.40
N MET A 35 -14.30 17.31 -0.87
CA MET A 35 -14.70 16.37 -1.92
C MET A 35 -13.54 15.41 -2.25
N ALA A 36 -12.30 15.89 -2.21
CA ALA A 36 -11.13 15.02 -2.38
C ALA A 36 -11.05 13.95 -1.27
N ASP A 37 -11.38 14.31 -0.03
CA ASP A 37 -11.39 13.39 1.11
C ASP A 37 -12.48 12.31 0.99
N GLU A 38 -13.64 12.65 0.43
CA GLU A 38 -14.70 11.68 0.11
C GLU A 38 -14.21 10.63 -0.91
N PHE A 39 -13.58 11.08 -2.00
CA PHE A 39 -12.99 10.17 -2.99
C PHE A 39 -11.82 9.36 -2.43
N GLU A 40 -10.99 9.92 -1.55
CA GLU A 40 -9.92 9.16 -0.87
C GLU A 40 -10.54 8.06 0.01
N THR A 41 -11.58 8.38 0.77
CA THR A 41 -12.27 7.41 1.65
C THR A 41 -12.86 6.26 0.84
N GLU A 42 -13.55 6.58 -0.25
CA GLU A 42 -14.14 5.59 -1.14
C GLU A 42 -13.06 4.71 -1.80
N ALA A 43 -11.95 5.32 -2.22
CA ALA A 43 -10.83 4.60 -2.78
C ALA A 43 -10.23 3.57 -1.82
N ARG A 44 -10.00 3.98 -0.56
CA ARG A 44 -9.48 3.09 0.49
C ARG A 44 -10.41 1.91 0.71
N ARG A 45 -11.72 2.16 0.77
CA ARG A 45 -12.74 1.11 0.92
C ARG A 45 -12.64 0.08 -0.20
N HIS A 46 -12.63 0.53 -1.46
CA HIS A 46 -12.53 -0.35 -2.62
C HIS A 46 -11.23 -1.15 -2.67
N LEU A 47 -10.08 -0.55 -2.33
CA LEU A 47 -8.81 -1.27 -2.31
C LEU A 47 -8.77 -2.32 -1.19
N LEU A 48 -9.34 -2.03 -0.02
CA LEU A 48 -9.45 -3.02 1.07
C LEU A 48 -10.40 -4.17 0.69
N ASP A 49 -11.55 -3.86 0.09
CA ASP A 49 -12.50 -4.86 -0.41
C ASP A 49 -11.85 -5.76 -1.49
N ALA A 50 -11.04 -5.18 -2.38
CA ALA A 50 -10.30 -5.92 -3.40
C ALA A 50 -9.30 -6.91 -2.78
N MET A 51 -8.54 -6.48 -1.76
CA MET A 51 -7.61 -7.36 -1.05
C MET A 51 -8.35 -8.49 -0.35
N GLN A 52 -9.44 -8.18 0.34
CA GLN A 52 -10.22 -9.17 1.07
C GLN A 52 -10.82 -10.21 0.12
N THR A 53 -11.48 -9.75 -0.95
CA THR A 53 -12.08 -10.62 -1.96
C THR A 53 -11.03 -11.50 -2.64
N ALA A 54 -9.87 -10.94 -2.98
CA ALA A 54 -8.77 -11.71 -3.58
C ALA A 54 -8.23 -12.80 -2.64
N ARG A 55 -8.13 -12.53 -1.33
CA ARG A 55 -7.73 -13.53 -0.33
C ARG A 55 -8.75 -14.67 -0.24
N GLU A 56 -10.03 -14.33 -0.17
CA GLU A 56 -11.13 -15.31 -0.12
C GLU A 56 -11.18 -16.20 -1.36
N GLN A 57 -10.80 -15.66 -2.52
CA GLN A 57 -10.73 -16.38 -3.78
C GLN A 57 -9.39 -17.09 -4.03
N HIS A 58 -8.47 -17.05 -3.07
CA HIS A 58 -7.10 -17.58 -3.22
C HIS A 58 -6.40 -17.06 -4.48
N ALA A 59 -6.53 -15.75 -4.75
CA ALA A 59 -6.01 -15.07 -5.93
C ALA A 59 -4.83 -14.13 -5.57
N PRO A 60 -3.64 -14.68 -5.23
CA PRO A 60 -2.53 -13.91 -4.65
C PRO A 60 -2.03 -12.78 -5.56
N MET A 61 -2.08 -12.94 -6.88
CA MET A 61 -1.67 -11.88 -7.81
C MET A 61 -2.66 -10.70 -7.85
N LEU A 62 -3.94 -10.94 -7.62
CA LEU A 62 -4.95 -9.88 -7.55
C LEU A 62 -4.86 -9.13 -6.22
N GLU A 63 -4.64 -9.87 -5.13
CA GLU A 63 -4.34 -9.29 -3.83
C GLU A 63 -3.09 -8.39 -3.92
N LEU A 64 -2.01 -8.91 -4.50
CA LEU A 64 -0.76 -8.17 -4.67
C LEU A 64 -0.99 -6.84 -5.40
N ARG A 65 -1.71 -6.84 -6.52
CA ARG A 65 -1.99 -5.60 -7.26
C ARG A 65 -2.74 -4.57 -6.42
N ALA A 66 -3.75 -4.99 -5.65
CA ALA A 66 -4.46 -4.08 -4.74
C ALA A 66 -3.53 -3.55 -3.63
N VAL A 67 -2.71 -4.42 -3.04
CA VAL A 67 -1.72 -4.05 -2.01
C VAL A 67 -0.73 -3.02 -2.54
N LEU A 68 -0.19 -3.20 -3.75
CA LEU A 68 0.79 -2.28 -4.34
C LEU A 68 0.20 -0.87 -4.49
N HIS A 69 -1.02 -0.74 -5.04
CA HIS A 69 -1.69 0.56 -5.17
C HIS A 69 -2.00 1.20 -3.82
N PHE A 70 -2.43 0.41 -2.83
CA PHE A 70 -2.72 0.97 -1.51
C PHE A 70 -1.44 1.36 -0.78
N ALA A 71 -0.36 0.59 -0.90
CA ALA A 71 0.93 0.91 -0.32
C ALA A 71 1.51 2.22 -0.93
N ASP A 72 1.40 2.41 -2.24
CA ASP A 72 1.75 3.68 -2.89
C ASP A 72 1.00 4.85 -2.26
N HIS A 73 -0.33 4.72 -2.14
CA HIS A 73 -1.17 5.74 -1.50
C HIS A 73 -0.74 6.02 -0.06
N LEU A 74 -0.51 4.97 0.74
CA LEU A 74 -0.06 5.12 2.12
C LEU A 74 1.29 5.85 2.19
N LEU A 75 2.23 5.56 1.28
CA LEU A 75 3.51 6.27 1.21
C LEU A 75 3.33 7.74 0.84
N GLU A 76 2.47 8.05 -0.12
CA GLU A 76 2.11 9.43 -0.48
C GLU A 76 1.50 10.22 0.70
N ARG A 77 0.79 9.54 1.61
CA ARG A 77 0.23 10.12 2.83
C ARG A 77 1.20 10.09 4.04
N GLY A 78 2.41 9.57 3.88
CA GLY A 78 3.40 9.43 4.96
C GLY A 78 3.08 8.30 5.97
N GLU A 79 2.12 7.42 5.67
CA GLU A 79 1.78 6.23 6.46
C GLU A 79 2.77 5.07 6.22
N THR A 80 4.08 5.35 6.24
CA THR A 80 5.15 4.41 5.86
C THR A 80 5.10 3.10 6.66
N ALA A 81 4.86 3.15 7.97
CA ALA A 81 4.80 1.96 8.81
C ALA A 81 3.67 1.01 8.39
N ARG A 82 2.52 1.57 7.98
CA ARG A 82 1.38 0.79 7.52
C ARG A 82 1.64 0.19 6.14
N ALA A 83 2.25 0.96 5.24
CA ALA A 83 2.70 0.45 3.94
C ALA A 83 3.69 -0.71 4.11
N ALA A 84 4.68 -0.55 4.99
CA ALA A 84 5.68 -1.57 5.29
C ALA A 84 5.04 -2.87 5.80
N SER A 85 4.08 -2.77 6.72
CA SER A 85 3.38 -3.93 7.25
C SER A 85 2.61 -4.70 6.18
N LEU A 86 1.93 -4.00 5.26
CA LEU A 86 1.19 -4.63 4.17
C LEU A 86 2.12 -5.32 3.16
N LEU A 87 3.21 -4.64 2.78
CA LEU A 87 4.18 -5.16 1.82
C LEU A 87 4.93 -6.37 2.40
N ALA A 88 5.29 -6.33 3.68
CA ALA A 88 5.93 -7.45 4.36
C ALA A 88 5.04 -8.69 4.37
N ASP A 89 3.75 -8.55 4.71
CA ASP A 89 2.80 -9.67 4.73
C ASP A 89 2.71 -10.36 3.36
N VAL A 90 2.46 -9.59 2.28
CA VAL A 90 2.34 -10.17 0.94
C VAL A 90 3.67 -10.74 0.41
N SER A 91 4.81 -10.18 0.82
CA SER A 91 6.13 -10.66 0.40
C SER A 91 6.42 -12.09 0.83
N THR A 92 5.83 -12.55 1.94
CA THR A 92 6.03 -13.92 2.44
C THR A 92 5.40 -14.99 1.54
N ARG A 93 4.51 -14.58 0.62
CA ARG A 93 3.70 -15.46 -0.23
C ARG A 93 4.14 -15.48 -1.69
N VAL A 94 5.18 -14.74 -2.06
CA VAL A 94 5.62 -14.59 -3.46
C VAL A 94 7.12 -14.81 -3.64
N ASP A 95 7.53 -15.29 -4.81
CA ASP A 95 8.94 -15.39 -5.17
C ASP A 95 9.46 -14.01 -5.61
N LEU A 96 10.22 -13.34 -4.74
CA LEU A 96 10.82 -12.03 -4.99
C LEU A 96 11.90 -12.03 -6.08
N GLN A 97 12.39 -13.19 -6.53
CA GLN A 97 13.33 -13.28 -7.66
C GLN A 97 12.63 -13.29 -9.02
N SER A 98 11.29 -13.35 -9.03
CA SER A 98 10.51 -13.35 -10.26
C SER A 98 10.66 -12.04 -11.05
N GLY A 99 10.82 -12.16 -12.37
CA GLY A 99 10.80 -11.05 -13.32
C GLY A 99 9.40 -10.51 -13.63
N ALA A 100 8.36 -10.87 -12.88
CA ALA A 100 7.03 -10.32 -13.09
C ALA A 100 6.99 -8.82 -12.72
N PRO A 101 6.30 -7.95 -13.49
CA PRO A 101 6.24 -6.52 -13.22
C PRO A 101 5.75 -6.18 -11.80
N ASP A 102 4.72 -6.87 -11.32
CA ASP A 102 4.14 -6.66 -9.99
C ASP A 102 5.14 -7.02 -8.87
N ILE A 103 5.95 -8.06 -9.08
CA ILE A 103 6.98 -8.49 -8.11
C ILE A 103 8.14 -7.50 -8.07
N ARG A 104 8.59 -7.01 -9.23
CA ARG A 104 9.60 -5.94 -9.26
C ARG A 104 9.09 -4.69 -8.56
N ARG A 105 7.81 -4.32 -8.74
CA ARG A 105 7.19 -3.20 -8.04
C ARG A 105 7.16 -3.44 -6.52
N LEU A 106 6.79 -4.64 -6.08
CA LEU A 106 6.85 -5.02 -4.67
C LEU A 106 8.26 -4.83 -4.08
N ALA A 107 9.30 -5.32 -4.77
CA ALA A 107 10.68 -5.18 -4.32
C ALA A 107 11.11 -3.71 -4.18
N VAL A 108 10.70 -2.85 -5.12
CA VAL A 108 10.94 -1.40 -5.04
C VAL A 108 10.25 -0.78 -3.83
N LEU A 109 8.98 -1.09 -3.60
CA LEU A 109 8.23 -0.53 -2.46
C LEU A 109 8.77 -1.03 -1.11
N LEU A 110 9.17 -2.30 -1.02
CA LEU A 110 9.84 -2.83 0.17
C LEU A 110 11.12 -2.05 0.49
N HIS A 111 11.96 -1.79 -0.52
CA HIS A 111 13.17 -0.99 -0.36
C HIS A 111 12.85 0.43 0.15
N LEU A 112 11.89 1.12 -0.46
CA LEU A 112 11.46 2.46 -0.03
C LEU A 112 10.98 2.49 1.42
N THR A 113 10.24 1.47 1.86
CA THR A 113 9.78 1.40 3.25
C THR A 113 10.89 1.10 4.26
N HIS A 114 11.98 0.45 3.84
CA HIS A 114 13.14 0.18 4.70
C HIS A 114 14.02 1.42 4.88
N ASP A 115 14.19 2.22 3.83
CA ASP A 115 15.02 3.43 3.85
C ASP A 115 14.38 4.56 4.67
N CYS A 116 13.05 4.56 4.82
CA CYS A 116 12.31 5.52 5.64
C CYS A 116 12.29 5.21 7.15
N ARG A 117 13.12 4.29 7.67
CA ARG A 117 13.24 4.11 9.12
C ARG A 117 13.75 5.41 9.76
N PRO A 118 13.09 5.96 10.80
CA PRO A 118 13.67 7.09 11.54
C PRO A 118 15.00 6.64 12.13
N SER A 119 16.06 7.43 11.90
CA SER A 119 17.33 7.28 12.61
C SER A 119 17.04 7.24 14.11
N THR A 120 17.33 6.11 14.73
CA THR A 120 17.32 5.95 16.20
C THR A 120 18.59 6.55 16.84
N ASP A 121 19.31 7.43 16.15
CA ASP A 121 20.53 8.06 16.67
C ASP A 121 20.20 9.38 17.36
N ALA A 122 19.42 9.32 18.44
CA ALA A 122 19.20 10.48 19.31
C ALA A 122 18.87 10.11 20.76
N HIS A 123 19.50 9.08 21.33
CA HIS A 123 19.59 9.00 22.80
C HIS A 123 20.70 8.09 23.36
N SER A 124 21.94 8.20 22.87
CA SER A 124 23.09 7.81 23.71
C SER A 124 23.40 8.95 24.69
N GLY A 125 22.49 9.17 25.65
CA GLY A 125 22.77 9.99 26.82
C GLY A 125 23.85 9.29 27.66
N GLN A 126 25.11 9.63 27.43
CA GLN A 126 26.17 9.27 28.37
C GLN A 126 25.93 10.03 29.69
N PRO A 127 25.95 9.36 30.85
CA PRO A 127 25.91 10.05 32.13
C PRO A 127 27.27 10.72 32.34
N VAL A 128 27.29 12.06 32.32
CA VAL A 128 28.43 12.82 32.84
C VAL A 128 28.42 12.65 34.36
N MET A 129 29.32 11.81 34.84
CA MET A 129 29.68 11.74 36.26
C MET A 129 30.30 13.08 36.64
N ALA A 130 29.57 13.89 37.41
CA ALA A 130 30.13 15.02 38.11
C ALA A 130 30.85 14.48 39.35
N ASN A 131 32.19 14.44 39.27
CA ASN A 131 33.05 14.38 40.45
C ASN A 131 33.40 15.83 40.85
N ASP A 132 33.48 15.99 42.17
CA ASP A 132 34.02 17.09 43.00
C ASP A 132 32.99 18.08 43.59
#